data_AF-A0A1S1M902-F1
#
_entry.id   AF-A0A1S1M902-F1
#
_cell.length_a   1.000
_cell.length_b   1.000
_cell.length_c   1.000
_cell.angle_alpha   90.00
_cell.angle_beta   90.00
_cell.angle_gamma   90.00
#
_symmetry.space_group_name_H-M   'P 1'
#
loop_
_entity.id
_entity.type
_entity.pdbx_description
1 polymer ?
#
loop_
_entity_poly.entity_id
_entity_poly.type
_entity_poly.pdbx_seq_one_letter_code
_entity_poly.pdbx_strand_id
1 'polypeptide(L)'
;MSVANAGNCERLAERPISAGGTSLAEWLAWPREFPILDLDECPFLVLVAPHPDDETLGFGCTAAMLRARGVDVVVVSVSDGGGAYPDLSPTERCWLERDRHAELLCATNILGLDPPVRLGLADGAISEREEEMGGLLAEILDAAPPGAWCAATWRGDGHPDHEAVGRASATAAGRTGALLLEYPVWMWHWAVPGDNAVPWHRMCTTPRDRAACGLKRQAANVFQTQLRPRWPGAEAILPSHVVDRLLTLGEAVFR
;
A
#
# COMPACT_ATOMS: atom_id res chain seq x y z
N MET A 1 -10.79 -32.65 13.79
CA MET A 1 -10.01 -32.17 12.61
C MET A 1 -9.94 -30.66 12.72
N SER A 2 -8.80 -30.15 13.19
CA SER A 2 -8.56 -28.71 13.28
C SER A 2 -8.44 -28.18 11.86
N VAL A 3 -9.39 -27.35 11.42
CA VAL A 3 -9.20 -26.54 10.22
C VAL A 3 -8.04 -25.60 10.58
N ALA A 4 -6.85 -25.85 10.05
CA ALA A 4 -5.77 -24.89 10.13
C ALA A 4 -6.33 -23.59 9.53
N ASN A 5 -6.32 -22.51 10.31
CA ASN A 5 -6.79 -21.22 9.84
C ASN A 5 -5.80 -20.80 8.75
N ALA A 6 -6.18 -20.96 7.48
CA ALA A 6 -5.41 -20.54 6.34
C ALA A 6 -5.01 -19.07 6.53
N GLY A 7 -3.70 -18.78 6.42
CA GLY A 7 -3.20 -17.41 6.53
C GLY A 7 -3.81 -16.52 5.43
N ASN A 8 -3.80 -15.20 5.61
CA ASN A 8 -4.38 -14.31 4.60
C ASN A 8 -3.65 -14.40 3.25
N CYS A 9 -2.38 -14.83 3.23
CA CYS A 9 -1.67 -15.19 2.00
C CYS A 9 -2.34 -16.32 1.20
N GLU A 10 -2.80 -17.37 1.88
CA GLU A 10 -3.53 -18.47 1.23
C GLU A 10 -4.88 -17.96 0.72
N ARG A 11 -5.58 -17.10 1.48
CA ARG A 11 -6.85 -16.50 1.05
C ARG A 11 -6.73 -15.66 -0.21
N LEU A 12 -5.65 -14.89 -0.33
CA LEU A 12 -5.36 -14.12 -1.55
C LEU A 12 -5.01 -15.08 -2.71
N ALA A 13 -4.20 -16.12 -2.47
CA ALA A 13 -3.87 -17.11 -3.48
C ALA A 13 -5.08 -17.91 -3.99
N GLU A 14 -6.04 -18.24 -3.10
CA GLU A 14 -7.29 -18.93 -3.44
C GLU A 14 -8.28 -18.06 -4.24
N ARG A 15 -8.07 -16.74 -4.27
CA ARG A 15 -8.83 -15.79 -5.07
C ARG A 15 -7.89 -15.03 -6.02
N PRO A 16 -7.51 -15.64 -7.15
CA PRO A 16 -6.67 -14.97 -8.13
C PRO A 16 -7.27 -13.63 -8.54
N ILE A 17 -6.41 -12.63 -8.74
CA ILE A 17 -6.80 -11.26 -9.10
C ILE A 17 -7.70 -11.25 -10.36
N SER A 18 -7.40 -12.15 -11.30
CA SER A 18 -8.14 -12.41 -12.54
C SER A 18 -9.59 -12.85 -12.33
N ALA A 19 -9.90 -13.46 -11.18
CA ALA A 19 -11.23 -13.96 -10.84
C ALA A 19 -12.14 -12.90 -10.19
N GLY A 20 -11.72 -11.63 -10.12
CA GLY A 20 -12.56 -10.50 -9.69
C GLY A 20 -12.58 -10.21 -8.19
N GLY A 21 -12.45 -11.24 -7.35
CA GLY A 21 -12.53 -11.14 -5.88
C GLY A 21 -13.86 -10.55 -5.41
N THR A 22 -13.89 -9.95 -4.22
CA THR A 22 -15.10 -9.27 -3.73
C THR A 22 -15.39 -8.01 -4.54
N SER A 23 -16.60 -7.90 -5.07
CA SER A 23 -16.96 -6.82 -5.99
C SER A 23 -17.09 -5.47 -5.29
N LEU A 24 -16.87 -4.39 -6.04
CA LEU A 24 -17.13 -3.02 -5.55
C LEU A 24 -18.59 -2.85 -5.09
N ALA A 25 -19.55 -3.48 -5.78
CA ALA A 25 -20.96 -3.39 -5.42
C ALA A 25 -21.25 -4.03 -4.05
N GLU A 26 -20.64 -5.18 -3.74
CA GLU A 26 -20.78 -5.82 -2.43
C GLU A 26 -20.22 -4.94 -1.30
N TRP A 27 -19.06 -4.32 -1.52
CA TRP A 27 -18.48 -3.40 -0.54
C TRP A 27 -19.33 -2.16 -0.32
N LEU A 28 -19.83 -1.53 -1.39
CA LEU A 28 -20.69 -0.35 -1.29
C LEU A 28 -22.06 -0.65 -0.66
N ALA A 29 -22.53 -1.90 -0.76
CA ALA A 29 -23.77 -2.33 -0.14
C ALA A 29 -23.64 -2.63 1.36
N TRP A 30 -22.42 -2.66 1.90
CA TRP A 30 -22.20 -2.99 3.32
C TRP A 30 -22.44 -1.76 4.21
N PRO A 31 -23.48 -1.77 5.08
CA PRO A 31 -23.86 -0.59 5.86
C PRO A 31 -23.01 -0.48 7.14
N ARG A 32 -21.70 -0.26 6.98
CA ARG A 32 -20.78 -0.10 8.11
C ARG A 32 -20.12 1.27 8.08
N GLU A 33 -20.20 1.95 9.20
CA GLU A 33 -19.45 3.19 9.46
C GLU A 33 -18.25 2.87 10.35
N PHE A 34 -17.14 3.55 10.06
CA PHE A 34 -15.91 3.49 10.84
C PHE A 34 -15.59 4.90 11.36
N PRO A 35 -14.91 5.01 12.51
CA PRO A 35 -14.38 6.28 12.97
C PRO A 35 -13.51 6.94 11.89
N ILE A 36 -13.57 8.26 11.79
CA ILE A 36 -12.72 9.02 10.89
C ILE A 36 -11.39 9.31 11.59
N LEU A 37 -10.28 9.03 10.92
CA LEU A 37 -8.94 9.38 11.40
C LEU A 37 -8.78 10.91 11.41
N ASP A 38 -8.46 11.47 12.58
CA ASP A 38 -8.16 12.89 12.72
C ASP A 38 -6.74 13.20 12.22
N LEU A 39 -6.66 13.81 11.05
CA LEU A 39 -5.38 14.14 10.41
C LEU A 39 -4.68 15.35 11.05
N ASP A 40 -5.34 16.12 11.91
CA ASP A 40 -4.72 17.28 12.57
C ASP A 40 -3.73 16.84 13.67
N GLU A 41 -3.80 15.58 14.11
CA GLU A 41 -2.86 14.96 15.04
C GLU A 41 -1.53 14.52 14.37
N CYS A 42 -1.38 14.66 13.06
CA CYS A 42 -0.21 14.17 12.32
C CYS A 42 0.86 15.26 12.16
N PRO A 43 1.98 15.22 12.93
CA PRO A 43 3.05 16.20 12.78
C PRO A 43 3.95 15.92 11.57
N PHE A 44 4.02 14.66 11.14
CA PHE A 44 4.90 14.17 10.08
C PHE A 44 4.44 12.77 9.65
N LEU A 45 4.57 12.42 8.38
CA LEU A 45 4.22 11.09 7.88
C LEU A 45 5.39 10.42 7.15
N VAL A 46 5.74 9.20 7.57
CA VAL A 46 6.47 8.24 6.75
C VAL A 46 5.48 7.26 6.15
N LEU A 47 5.31 7.29 4.83
CA LEU A 47 4.44 6.40 4.06
C LEU A 47 5.29 5.31 3.39
N VAL A 48 5.23 4.09 3.93
CA VAL A 48 6.02 2.95 3.49
C VAL A 48 5.17 2.04 2.61
N ALA A 49 5.69 1.67 1.44
CA ALA A 49 4.99 0.80 0.49
C ALA A 49 5.93 -0.30 -0.05
N PRO A 50 5.46 -1.54 -0.19
CA PRO A 50 6.29 -2.64 -0.69
C PRO A 50 6.66 -2.45 -2.16
N HIS A 51 5.71 -1.98 -2.98
CA HIS A 51 5.88 -1.82 -4.42
C HIS A 51 5.46 -0.43 -4.91
N PRO A 52 5.98 0.01 -6.07
CA PRO A 52 5.52 1.22 -6.75
C PRO A 52 4.06 1.10 -7.23
N ASP A 53 3.15 1.76 -6.51
CA ASP A 53 1.69 1.95 -6.75
C ASP A 53 0.91 1.88 -5.43
N ASP A 54 1.34 1.04 -4.50
CA ASP A 54 0.68 0.76 -3.22
C ASP A 54 0.54 2.01 -2.35
N GLU A 55 1.53 2.90 -2.37
CA GLU A 55 1.47 4.17 -1.63
C GLU A 55 0.33 5.04 -2.16
N THR A 56 0.18 5.09 -3.49
CA THR A 56 -0.84 5.90 -4.16
C THR A 56 -2.21 5.27 -4.00
N LEU A 57 -2.32 3.96 -4.22
CA LEU A 57 -3.58 3.21 -4.18
C LEU A 57 -4.10 3.03 -2.76
N GLY A 58 -3.21 2.81 -1.79
CA GLY A 58 -3.54 2.61 -0.39
C GLY A 58 -3.76 3.90 0.39
N PHE A 59 -2.92 4.92 0.18
CA PHE A 59 -2.87 6.10 1.08
C PHE A 59 -2.56 7.45 0.41
N GLY A 60 -2.56 7.52 -0.93
CA GLY A 60 -2.14 8.72 -1.68
C GLY A 60 -3.05 9.94 -1.49
N CYS A 61 -4.36 9.74 -1.28
CA CYS A 61 -5.29 10.84 -1.00
C CYS A 61 -4.97 11.47 0.36
N THR A 62 -4.75 10.65 1.39
CA THR A 62 -4.42 11.12 2.74
C THR A 62 -3.05 11.79 2.76
N ALA A 63 -2.06 11.23 2.07
CA ALA A 63 -0.75 11.85 1.90
C ALA A 63 -0.84 13.24 1.26
N ALA A 64 -1.62 13.38 0.17
CA ALA A 64 -1.84 14.67 -0.48
C ALA A 64 -2.58 15.67 0.43
N MET A 65 -3.55 15.21 1.23
CA MET A 65 -4.26 16.05 2.20
C MET A 65 -3.34 16.57 3.30
N LEU A 66 -2.47 15.72 3.85
CA LEU A 66 -1.48 16.10 4.86
C LEU A 66 -0.49 17.10 4.28
N ARG A 67 0.02 16.84 3.08
CA ARG A 67 0.93 17.76 2.38
C ARG A 67 0.32 19.13 2.13
N ALA A 68 -0.96 19.18 1.77
CA ALA A 68 -1.70 20.43 1.58
C ALA A 68 -1.89 21.23 2.88
N ARG A 69 -1.80 20.58 4.04
CA ARG A 69 -1.82 21.21 5.38
C ARG A 69 -0.42 21.63 5.86
N GLY A 70 0.62 21.39 5.06
CA GLY A 70 2.01 21.70 5.43
C GLY A 70 2.68 20.62 6.29
N VAL A 71 2.10 19.42 6.37
CA VAL A 71 2.75 18.26 6.98
C VAL A 71 3.75 17.69 5.98
N ASP A 72 4.98 17.46 6.44
CA ASP A 72 6.00 16.79 5.65
C ASP A 72 5.68 15.29 5.53
N VAL A 73 5.81 14.77 4.30
CA VAL A 73 5.51 13.38 3.97
C VAL A 73 6.69 12.76 3.24
N VAL A 74 7.27 11.71 3.82
CA VAL A 74 8.33 10.91 3.21
C VAL A 74 7.72 9.61 2.71
N VAL A 75 7.74 9.42 1.39
CA VAL A 75 7.37 8.15 0.76
C VAL A 75 8.59 7.24 0.74
N VAL A 76 8.44 5.99 1.18
CA VAL A 76 9.47 4.95 1.16
C VAL A 76 9.00 3.80 0.29
N SER A 77 9.69 3.55 -0.82
CA SER A 77 9.50 2.37 -1.68
C SER A 77 10.50 1.30 -1.27
N VAL A 78 10.00 0.15 -0.79
CA VAL A 78 10.86 -0.92 -0.30
C VAL A 78 11.53 -1.66 -1.45
N SER A 79 10.76 -2.00 -2.49
CA SER A 79 11.26 -2.53 -3.75
C SER A 79 10.91 -1.61 -4.92
N ASP A 80 11.46 -1.90 -6.10
CA ASP A 80 11.10 -1.23 -7.36
C ASP A 80 10.17 -2.09 -8.24
N GLY A 81 9.58 -3.16 -7.68
CA GLY A 81 8.58 -3.98 -8.38
C GLY A 81 9.12 -4.85 -9.52
N GLY A 82 10.38 -5.30 -9.47
CA GLY A 82 10.99 -6.11 -10.54
C GLY A 82 10.55 -7.58 -10.60
N GLY A 83 9.89 -8.08 -9.56
CA GLY A 83 9.48 -9.47 -9.35
C GLY A 83 8.09 -9.81 -9.90
N ALA A 84 7.35 -8.81 -10.40
CA ALA A 84 5.98 -8.99 -10.89
C ALA A 84 5.80 -10.01 -12.03
N TYR A 85 6.86 -10.37 -12.75
CA TYR A 85 6.84 -11.35 -13.83
C TYR A 85 7.98 -12.37 -13.64
N PRO A 86 7.67 -13.66 -13.41
CA PRO A 86 8.68 -14.66 -13.05
C PRO A 86 9.66 -14.96 -14.20
N ASP A 87 9.21 -14.83 -15.44
CA ASP A 87 9.97 -15.22 -16.64
C ASP A 87 10.93 -14.14 -17.17
N LEU A 88 11.01 -12.97 -16.52
CA LEU A 88 11.90 -11.90 -16.98
C LEU A 88 13.37 -12.25 -16.74
N SER A 89 14.19 -11.97 -17.76
CA SER A 89 15.65 -11.96 -17.60
C SER A 89 16.08 -10.85 -16.63
N PRO A 90 17.29 -10.96 -16.04
CA PRO A 90 17.81 -9.91 -15.16
C PRO A 90 17.82 -8.51 -15.80
N THR A 91 18.15 -8.41 -17.09
CA THR A 91 18.16 -7.14 -17.82
C THR A 91 16.75 -6.55 -17.97
N GLU A 92 15.76 -7.38 -18.31
CA GLU A 92 14.37 -6.94 -18.44
C GLU A 92 13.78 -6.51 -17.10
N ARG A 93 14.16 -7.20 -16.01
CA ARG A 93 13.82 -6.81 -14.65
C ARG A 93 14.36 -5.43 -14.31
N CYS A 94 15.64 -5.16 -14.57
CA CYS A 94 16.23 -3.84 -14.33
C CYS A 94 15.56 -2.73 -15.16
N TRP A 95 15.14 -3.01 -16.40
CA TRP A 95 14.36 -2.04 -17.17
C TRP A 95 12.97 -1.79 -16.57
N LEU A 96 12.29 -2.84 -16.13
CA LEU A 96 11.00 -2.72 -15.46
C LEU A 96 11.10 -1.91 -14.16
N GLU A 97 12.08 -2.20 -13.31
CA GLU A 97 12.33 -1.46 -12.07
C GLU A 97 12.62 0.02 -12.33
N ARG A 98 13.42 0.32 -13.35
CA ARG A 98 13.69 1.70 -13.78
C ARG A 98 12.42 2.42 -14.21
N ASP A 99 11.58 1.76 -15.02
CA ASP A 99 10.35 2.33 -15.53
C ASP A 99 9.35 2.56 -14.37
N ARG A 100 9.18 1.58 -13.47
CA ARG A 100 8.33 1.68 -12.26
C ARG A 100 8.79 2.77 -11.30
N HIS A 101 10.09 2.93 -11.10
CA HIS A 101 10.63 4.02 -10.31
C HIS A 101 10.31 5.39 -10.95
N ALA A 102 10.37 5.51 -12.28
CA ALA A 102 9.96 6.74 -12.97
C ALA A 102 8.46 7.01 -12.86
N GLU A 103 7.62 5.97 -12.89
CA GLU A 103 6.18 6.07 -12.64
C GLU A 103 5.90 6.54 -11.20
N LEU A 104 6.57 5.98 -10.20
CA LEU A 104 6.45 6.41 -8.80
C LEU A 104 6.85 7.88 -8.61
N LEU A 105 7.97 8.30 -9.20
CA LEU A 105 8.40 9.71 -9.18
C LEU A 105 7.34 10.64 -9.78
N CYS A 106 6.68 10.21 -10.85
CA CYS A 106 5.59 10.98 -11.46
C CYS A 106 4.37 11.04 -10.55
N ALA A 107 4.00 9.90 -9.93
CA ALA A 107 2.87 9.80 -9.01
C ALA A 107 3.07 10.69 -7.77
N THR A 108 4.23 10.61 -7.09
CA THR A 108 4.52 11.44 -5.91
C THR A 108 4.52 12.92 -6.26
N ASN A 109 5.07 13.31 -7.41
CA ASN A 109 5.02 14.69 -7.89
C ASN A 109 3.57 15.17 -8.14
N ILE A 110 2.70 14.34 -8.72
CA ILE A 110 1.27 14.66 -8.91
C ILE A 110 0.57 14.86 -7.55
N LEU A 111 0.91 14.04 -6.55
CA LEU A 111 0.39 14.14 -5.20
C LEU A 111 0.95 15.35 -4.41
N GLY A 112 1.91 16.08 -4.99
CA GLY A 112 2.58 17.22 -4.36
C GLY A 112 3.65 16.83 -3.32
N LEU A 113 4.08 15.57 -3.33
CA LEU A 113 5.05 14.99 -2.40
C LEU A 113 6.47 15.10 -2.95
N ASP A 114 7.45 14.99 -2.06
CA ASP A 114 8.85 14.92 -2.44
C ASP A 114 9.20 13.58 -3.12
N PRO A 115 10.36 13.49 -3.81
CA PRO A 115 10.83 12.23 -4.38
C PRO A 115 10.91 11.11 -3.33
N PRO A 116 10.49 9.87 -3.67
CA PRO A 116 10.47 8.76 -2.74
C PRO A 116 11.90 8.32 -2.37
N VAL A 117 12.06 7.85 -1.14
CA VAL A 117 13.24 7.12 -0.69
C VAL A 117 13.12 5.67 -1.15
N ARG A 118 14.18 5.13 -1.77
CA ARG A 118 14.22 3.73 -2.22
C ARG A 118 15.09 2.92 -1.28
N LEU A 119 14.60 1.78 -0.81
CA LEU A 119 15.41 0.82 -0.05
C LEU A 119 16.13 -0.17 -0.97
N GLY A 120 15.59 -0.42 -2.18
CA GLY A 120 16.22 -1.27 -3.18
C GLY A 120 16.24 -2.75 -2.82
N LEU A 121 15.29 -3.22 -2.00
CA LEU A 121 15.13 -4.64 -1.71
C LEU A 121 14.47 -5.36 -2.90
N ALA A 122 14.73 -6.67 -3.00
CA ALA A 122 14.21 -7.49 -4.08
C ALA A 122 12.71 -7.76 -3.88
N ASP A 123 11.91 -7.38 -4.87
CA ASP A 123 10.48 -7.71 -4.97
C ASP A 123 10.28 -9.24 -4.97
N GLY A 124 9.33 -9.72 -4.17
CA GLY A 124 9.02 -11.14 -3.95
C GLY A 124 9.88 -11.84 -2.91
N ALA A 125 10.90 -11.16 -2.36
CA ALA A 125 11.81 -11.70 -1.35
C ALA A 125 11.99 -10.74 -0.15
N ILE A 126 11.08 -9.78 0.04
CA ILE A 126 11.20 -8.77 1.11
C ILE A 126 11.17 -9.44 2.49
N SER A 127 10.41 -10.54 2.63
CA SER A 127 10.33 -11.31 3.89
C SER A 127 11.69 -11.85 4.37
N GLU A 128 12.65 -12.08 3.46
CA GLU A 128 13.98 -12.57 3.81
C GLU A 128 14.87 -11.49 4.45
N ARG A 129 14.46 -10.22 4.34
CA ARG A 129 15.23 -9.04 4.76
C ARG A 129 14.45 -8.16 5.74
N GLU A 130 13.46 -8.73 6.45
CA GLU A 130 12.61 -8.00 7.40
C GLU A 130 13.39 -7.29 8.51
N GLU A 131 14.44 -7.92 9.06
CA GLU A 131 15.24 -7.32 10.13
C GLU A 131 16.02 -6.09 9.65
N GLU A 132 16.66 -6.19 8.49
CA GLU A 132 17.38 -5.08 7.87
C GLU A 132 16.41 -3.96 7.48
N MET A 133 15.29 -4.29 6.85
CA MET A 133 14.24 -3.33 6.54
C MET A 133 13.76 -2.60 7.79
N GLY A 134 13.51 -3.33 8.88
CA GLY A 134 13.12 -2.73 10.16
C GLY A 134 14.19 -1.78 10.74
N GLY A 135 15.48 -2.07 10.52
CA GLY A 135 16.57 -1.17 10.85
C GLY A 135 16.56 0.11 10.04
N LEU A 136 16.49 0.01 8.71
CA LEU A 136 16.42 1.16 7.80
C LEU A 136 15.20 2.05 8.06
N LEU A 137 14.04 1.44 8.31
CA LEU A 137 12.82 2.17 8.65
C LEU A 137 12.93 2.87 10.02
N ALA A 138 13.60 2.24 10.99
CA ALA A 138 13.84 2.88 12.28
C ALA A 138 14.76 4.11 12.13
N GLU A 139 15.81 4.04 11.31
CA GLU A 139 16.67 5.18 11.02
C GLU A 139 15.91 6.35 10.37
N ILE A 140 15.01 6.05 9.43
CA ILE A 140 14.15 7.07 8.80
C ILE A 140 13.19 7.69 9.82
N LEU A 141 12.59 6.87 10.69
CA LEU A 141 11.66 7.33 11.72
C LEU A 141 12.36 8.11 12.84
N ASP A 142 13.57 7.74 13.23
CA ASP A 142 14.37 8.47 14.24
C ASP A 142 14.82 9.85 13.75
N ALA A 143 14.97 10.01 12.43
CA ALA A 143 15.23 11.32 11.82
C ALA A 143 13.96 12.21 11.75
N ALA A 144 12.77 11.65 11.96
CA ALA A 144 11.50 12.37 11.95
C ALA A 144 11.23 13.02 13.33
N PRO A 145 10.37 14.05 13.41
CA PRO A 145 10.02 14.67 14.69
C PRO A 145 9.26 13.70 15.62
N PRO A 146 9.31 13.91 16.95
CA PRO A 146 8.55 13.11 17.90
C PRO A 146 7.05 13.07 17.57
N GLY A 147 6.44 11.89 17.67
CA GLY A 147 5.04 11.68 17.32
C GLY A 147 4.77 11.52 15.83
N ALA A 148 5.81 11.39 14.99
CA ALA A 148 5.66 11.04 13.58
C ALA A 148 4.78 9.80 13.39
N TRP A 149 4.02 9.79 12.30
CA TRP A 149 3.20 8.67 11.88
C TRP A 149 3.99 7.80 10.90
N CYS A 150 3.81 6.48 11.00
CA CYS A 150 4.30 5.50 10.05
C CYS A 150 3.08 4.80 9.45
N ALA A 151 2.72 5.14 8.22
CA ALA A 151 1.69 4.42 7.47
C ALA A 151 2.36 3.35 6.61
N ALA A 152 1.99 2.09 6.79
CA ALA A 152 2.53 0.96 6.04
C ALA A 152 1.42 -0.01 5.63
N THR A 153 1.67 -0.88 4.66
CA THR A 153 0.72 -1.93 4.28
C THR A 153 0.36 -2.82 5.47
N TRP A 154 -0.89 -3.23 5.55
CA TRP A 154 -1.37 -4.01 6.69
C TRP A 154 -0.67 -5.37 6.80
N ARG A 155 -0.23 -5.74 8.01
CA ARG A 155 0.40 -7.04 8.30
C ARG A 155 -0.50 -8.27 8.15
N GLY A 156 -1.74 -8.08 7.71
CA GLY A 156 -2.67 -9.14 7.32
C GLY A 156 -3.23 -8.94 5.91
N ASP A 157 -2.59 -8.14 5.06
CA ASP A 157 -3.12 -7.78 3.75
C ASP A 157 -3.15 -8.96 2.76
N GLY A 158 -2.42 -10.04 3.02
CA GLY A 158 -2.39 -11.26 2.21
C GLY A 158 -1.28 -11.32 1.18
N HIS A 159 -0.72 -10.20 0.69
CA HIS A 159 0.50 -10.30 -0.12
C HIS A 159 1.72 -10.48 0.79
N PRO A 160 2.60 -11.48 0.57
CA PRO A 160 3.74 -11.75 1.46
C PRO A 160 4.63 -10.53 1.73
N ASP A 161 4.97 -9.77 0.68
CA ASP A 161 5.74 -8.53 0.82
C ASP A 161 4.98 -7.43 1.59
N HIS A 162 3.67 -7.30 1.39
CA HIS A 162 2.86 -6.32 2.14
C HIS A 162 2.88 -6.65 3.63
N GLU A 163 2.75 -7.93 3.97
CA GLU A 163 2.77 -8.34 5.36
C GLU A 163 4.17 -8.20 5.98
N ALA A 164 5.23 -8.46 5.22
CA ALA A 164 6.62 -8.24 5.64
C ALA A 164 6.90 -6.76 5.93
N VAL A 165 6.49 -5.86 5.03
CA VAL A 165 6.60 -4.41 5.22
C VAL A 165 5.80 -3.95 6.43
N GLY A 166 4.58 -4.47 6.62
CA GLY A 166 3.76 -4.17 7.79
C GLY A 166 4.42 -4.60 9.11
N ARG A 167 5.00 -5.81 9.15
CA ARG A 167 5.72 -6.31 10.34
C ARG A 167 6.99 -5.51 10.65
N ALA A 168 7.80 -5.18 9.64
CA ALA A 168 9.00 -4.39 9.83
C ALA A 168 8.69 -2.95 10.24
N SER A 169 7.66 -2.35 9.65
CA SER A 169 7.19 -1.01 10.03
C SER A 169 6.64 -0.98 11.45
N ALA A 170 5.91 -2.02 11.86
CA ALA A 170 5.45 -2.15 13.25
C ALA A 170 6.63 -2.28 14.24
N THR A 171 7.67 -3.02 13.86
CA THR A 171 8.88 -3.16 14.66
C THR A 171 9.63 -1.83 14.77
N ALA A 172 9.79 -1.11 13.65
CA ALA A 172 10.42 0.21 13.62
C ALA A 172 9.64 1.22 14.46
N ALA A 173 8.33 1.33 14.27
CA ALA A 173 7.47 2.23 15.04
C ALA A 173 7.51 1.93 16.54
N GLY A 174 7.54 0.65 16.94
CA GLY A 174 7.69 0.26 18.34
C GLY A 174 9.04 0.66 18.96
N ARG A 175 10.11 0.74 18.16
CA ARG A 175 11.45 1.18 18.61
C ARG A 175 11.54 2.70 18.75
N THR A 176 10.94 3.43 17.83
CA THR A 176 11.05 4.90 17.76
C THR A 176 9.92 5.63 18.50
N GLY A 177 8.83 4.94 18.83
CA GLY A 177 7.62 5.53 19.40
C GLY A 177 6.72 6.21 18.38
N ALA A 178 6.96 5.99 17.08
CA ALA A 178 6.08 6.49 16.02
C ALA A 178 4.68 5.84 16.10
N LEU A 179 3.66 6.58 15.68
CA LEU A 179 2.29 6.05 15.59
C LEU A 179 2.16 5.21 14.32
N LEU A 180 1.90 3.91 14.47
CA LEU A 180 1.69 3.01 13.33
C LEU A 180 0.25 3.11 12.81
N LEU A 181 0.11 3.28 11.50
CA LEU A 181 -1.13 3.11 10.75
C LEU A 181 -0.94 2.02 9.70
N GLU A 182 -1.88 1.10 9.61
CA GLU A 182 -1.77 -0.05 8.70
C GLU A 182 -2.84 0.03 7.60
N TYR A 183 -2.50 0.39 6.37
CA TYR A 183 -3.47 0.51 5.27
C TYR A 183 -3.59 -0.80 4.47
N PRO A 184 -4.82 -1.27 4.17
CA PRO A 184 -5.03 -2.44 3.32
C PRO A 184 -5.05 -2.10 1.83
N VAL A 185 -4.50 -2.99 1.01
CA VAL A 185 -4.58 -2.96 -0.46
C VAL A 185 -5.30 -4.22 -0.96
N TRP A 186 -4.73 -5.40 -0.70
CA TRP A 186 -5.26 -6.67 -1.16
C TRP A 186 -6.39 -7.23 -0.30
N MET A 187 -6.54 -6.77 0.95
CA MET A 187 -7.70 -7.12 1.78
C MET A 187 -9.04 -6.84 1.09
N TRP A 188 -9.15 -5.73 0.36
CA TRP A 188 -10.36 -5.40 -0.41
C TRP A 188 -10.68 -6.40 -1.53
N HIS A 189 -9.72 -7.22 -1.93
CA HIS A 189 -9.89 -8.25 -2.93
C HIS A 189 -10.32 -9.59 -2.32
N TRP A 190 -9.59 -10.08 -1.31
CA TRP A 190 -9.83 -11.40 -0.75
C TRP A 190 -10.91 -11.41 0.34
N ALA A 191 -11.03 -10.34 1.12
CA ALA A 191 -12.00 -10.28 2.21
C ALA A 191 -13.40 -10.00 1.66
N VAL A 192 -14.42 -10.39 2.43
CA VAL A 192 -15.81 -10.02 2.18
C VAL A 192 -16.30 -9.06 3.27
N PRO A 193 -17.40 -8.32 3.04
CA PRO A 193 -18.07 -7.56 4.10
C PRO A 193 -18.26 -8.37 5.39
N GLY A 194 -17.67 -7.90 6.49
CA GLY A 194 -17.76 -8.57 7.79
C GLY A 194 -16.88 -9.82 7.96
N ASP A 195 -15.89 -10.05 7.10
CA ASP A 195 -14.95 -11.18 7.24
C ASP A 195 -14.28 -11.19 8.62
N ASN A 196 -14.32 -12.34 9.32
CA ASN A 196 -13.80 -12.48 10.68
C ASN A 196 -12.28 -12.39 10.79
N ALA A 197 -11.53 -12.53 9.68
CA ALA A 197 -10.08 -12.35 9.70
C ALA A 197 -9.66 -10.87 9.69
N VAL A 198 -10.58 -9.97 9.34
CA VAL A 198 -10.30 -8.53 9.33
C VAL A 198 -10.67 -7.94 10.69
N PRO A 199 -9.75 -7.24 11.38
CA PRO A 199 -10.01 -6.67 12.69
C PRO A 199 -10.78 -5.34 12.56
N TRP A 200 -12.04 -5.41 12.11
CA TRP A 200 -12.89 -4.25 11.83
C TRP A 200 -13.00 -3.25 13.00
N HIS A 201 -12.83 -3.70 14.24
CA HIS A 201 -12.85 -2.86 15.43
C HIS A 201 -11.65 -1.89 15.53
N ARG A 202 -10.56 -2.15 14.80
CA ARG A 202 -9.37 -1.29 14.68
C ARG A 202 -9.43 -0.33 13.49
N MET A 203 -10.41 -0.50 12.61
CA MET A 203 -10.44 0.20 11.34
C MET A 203 -10.93 1.64 11.53
N CYS A 204 -10.23 2.58 10.90
CA CYS A 204 -10.63 3.96 10.71
C CYS A 204 -10.64 4.28 9.21
N THR A 205 -11.58 5.10 8.76
CA THR A 205 -11.54 5.70 7.41
C THR A 205 -10.83 7.04 7.45
N THR A 206 -10.27 7.48 6.33
CA THR A 206 -9.71 8.83 6.24
C THR A 206 -10.75 9.82 5.68
N PRO A 207 -10.65 11.13 6.00
CA PRO A 207 -11.57 12.12 5.45
C PRO A 207 -11.51 12.15 3.92
N ARG A 208 -12.67 12.25 3.26
CA ARG A 208 -12.72 12.36 1.79
C ARG A 208 -12.60 13.81 1.35
N ASP A 209 -11.49 14.16 0.72
CA ASP A 209 -11.34 15.43 0.01
C ASP A 209 -11.38 15.24 -1.52
N ARG A 210 -12.19 16.05 -2.21
CA ARG A 210 -12.41 15.90 -3.65
C ARG A 210 -11.16 16.21 -4.47
N ALA A 211 -10.38 17.22 -4.06
CA ALA A 211 -9.18 17.60 -4.79
C ALA A 211 -8.10 16.51 -4.62
N ALA A 212 -7.85 16.06 -3.40
CA ALA A 212 -6.91 14.99 -3.11
C ALA A 212 -7.32 13.65 -3.75
N CYS A 213 -8.62 13.30 -3.75
CA CYS A 213 -9.11 12.14 -4.50
C CYS A 213 -8.90 12.29 -6.02
N GLY A 214 -8.97 13.51 -6.53
CA GLY A 214 -8.62 13.83 -7.92
C GLY A 214 -7.15 13.60 -8.23
N LEU A 215 -6.25 14.08 -7.35
CA LEU A 215 -4.80 13.87 -7.45
C LEU A 215 -4.45 12.38 -7.37
N LYS A 216 -5.01 11.65 -6.40
CA LYS A 216 -4.85 10.19 -6.29
C LYS A 216 -5.22 9.46 -7.58
N ARG A 217 -6.35 9.82 -8.20
CA ARG A 217 -6.76 9.21 -9.48
C ARG A 217 -5.80 9.55 -10.62
N GLN A 218 -5.29 10.79 -10.67
CA GLN A 218 -4.29 11.18 -11.67
C GLN A 218 -2.96 10.45 -11.46
N ALA A 219 -2.48 10.36 -10.22
CA ALA A 219 -1.28 9.65 -9.85
C ALA A 219 -1.41 8.15 -10.15
N ALA A 220 -2.52 7.50 -9.78
CA ALA A 220 -2.75 6.09 -10.06
C ALA A 220 -2.67 5.77 -11.57
N ASN A 221 -3.11 6.71 -12.42
CA ASN A 221 -3.07 6.54 -13.87
C ASN A 221 -1.67 6.60 -14.49
N VAL A 222 -0.60 6.92 -13.74
CA VAL A 222 0.76 6.95 -14.33
C VAL A 222 1.46 5.60 -14.33
N PHE A 223 0.99 4.64 -13.51
CA PHE A 223 1.58 3.31 -13.37
C PHE A 223 1.26 2.38 -14.57
N GLN A 224 1.62 2.79 -15.77
CA GLN A 224 1.32 2.07 -17.01
C GLN A 224 1.90 0.66 -17.05
N THR A 225 3.06 0.42 -16.43
CA THR A 225 3.63 -0.93 -16.30
C THR A 225 2.81 -1.87 -15.41
N GLN A 226 1.97 -1.32 -14.54
CA GLN A 226 1.05 -2.04 -13.66
C GLN A 226 -0.33 -2.20 -14.33
N LEU A 227 -0.80 -1.14 -15.00
CA LEU A 227 -2.16 -1.02 -15.54
C LEU A 227 -2.34 -1.66 -16.93
N ARG A 228 -1.27 -1.89 -17.67
CA ARG A 228 -1.33 -2.50 -19.00
C ARG A 228 -0.65 -3.86 -19.02
N PRO A 229 -1.19 -4.82 -19.78
CA PRO A 229 -0.47 -6.04 -20.08
C PRO A 229 0.89 -5.74 -20.69
N ARG A 230 1.93 -6.42 -20.19
CA ARG A 230 3.28 -6.32 -20.77
C ARG A 230 3.36 -6.90 -22.18
N TRP A 231 2.58 -7.95 -22.46
CA TRP A 231 2.55 -8.64 -23.75
C TRP A 231 1.12 -8.93 -24.21
N PRO A 232 0.88 -9.12 -25.52
CA PRO A 232 -0.41 -9.54 -26.03
C PRO A 232 -0.87 -10.86 -25.38
N GLY A 233 -2.08 -10.87 -24.82
CA GLY A 233 -2.66 -12.04 -24.16
C GLY A 233 -2.26 -12.23 -22.69
N ALA A 234 -1.33 -11.42 -22.17
CA ALA A 234 -1.09 -11.35 -20.74
C ALA A 234 -2.17 -10.50 -20.06
N GLU A 235 -2.33 -10.68 -18.75
CA GLU A 235 -3.12 -9.77 -17.92
C GLU A 235 -2.26 -8.64 -17.39
N ALA A 236 -2.89 -7.51 -17.06
CA ALA A 236 -2.24 -6.45 -16.30
C ALA A 236 -2.03 -6.91 -14.85
N ILE A 237 -0.96 -6.44 -14.20
CA ILE A 237 -0.73 -6.71 -12.77
C ILE A 237 -1.87 -6.15 -11.93
N LEU A 238 -2.35 -4.95 -12.31
CA LEU A 238 -3.52 -4.30 -11.75
C LEU A 238 -4.63 -4.19 -12.80
N PRO A 239 -5.53 -5.19 -12.88
CA PRO A 239 -6.72 -5.08 -13.71
C PRO A 239 -7.61 -3.90 -13.30
N SER A 240 -8.36 -3.35 -14.26
CA SER A 240 -9.18 -2.14 -14.04
C SER A 240 -10.18 -2.29 -12.89
N HIS A 241 -10.78 -3.47 -12.69
CA HIS A 241 -11.72 -3.69 -11.58
C HIS A 241 -11.08 -3.56 -10.21
N VAL A 242 -9.78 -3.87 -10.07
CA VAL A 242 -9.03 -3.69 -8.82
C VAL A 242 -8.82 -2.20 -8.58
N VAL A 243 -8.35 -1.48 -9.59
CA VAL A 243 -8.07 -0.05 -9.51
C VAL A 243 -9.36 0.72 -9.23
N ASP A 244 -10.44 0.43 -9.95
CA ASP A 244 -11.75 1.05 -9.75
C ASP A 244 -12.27 0.83 -8.32
N ARG A 245 -12.06 -0.36 -7.75
CA ARG A 245 -12.41 -0.66 -6.36
C ARG A 245 -11.63 0.22 -5.39
N LEU A 246 -10.30 0.24 -5.48
CA LEU A 246 -9.42 0.98 -4.57
C LEU A 246 -9.60 2.51 -4.68
N LEU A 247 -9.87 3.02 -5.88
CA LEU A 247 -10.14 4.45 -6.09
C LEU A 247 -11.55 4.87 -5.64
N THR A 248 -12.48 3.94 -5.46
CA THR A 248 -13.89 4.25 -5.12
C THR A 248 -14.21 4.07 -3.65
N LEU A 249 -13.69 3.04 -2.99
CA LEU A 249 -13.98 2.74 -1.58
C LEU A 249 -13.49 3.83 -0.61
N GLY A 250 -12.47 4.58 -1.00
CA GLY A 250 -11.76 5.50 -0.11
C GLY A 250 -10.64 4.81 0.63
N GLU A 251 -9.94 5.55 1.48
CA GLU A 251 -8.79 5.03 2.21
C GLU A 251 -9.18 4.72 3.65
N ALA A 252 -8.52 3.70 4.18
CA ALA A 252 -8.72 3.25 5.53
C ALA A 252 -7.43 2.68 6.10
N VAL A 253 -7.34 2.65 7.42
CA VAL A 253 -6.20 2.13 8.18
C VAL A 253 -6.68 1.36 9.39
N PHE A 254 -5.86 0.44 9.87
CA PHE A 254 -5.96 -0.10 11.21
C PHE A 254 -5.05 0.69 12.15
N ARG A 255 -5.61 1.18 13.26
CA ARG A 255 -4.91 1.86 14.37
C ARG A 255 -4.91 0.97 15.62
#